data_AF-A0A7S2XLH0-F1
#
_entry.id   AF-A0A7S2XLH0-F1
#
_cell.length_a   1.000
_cell.length_b   1.000
_cell.length_c   1.000
_cell.angle_alpha   90.00
_cell.angle_beta   90.00
_cell.angle_gamma   90.00
#
_symmetry.space_group_name_H-M   'P 1'
#
loop_
_entity.id
_entity.type
_entity.pdbx_description
1 polymer ?
#
loop_
_entity_poly.entity_id
_entity_poly.type
_entity_poly.pdbx_seq_one_letter_code
_entity_poly.pdbx_strand_id
1 'polypeptide(L)'
;AKHSNPASVTRLLQVATGGNITQALQESTKAASERAAAARLNRQYPAMEPDDYWKNIREWDFLQDLNSHMQRRTNPPSRNNKNSQQKSSSQNEESSSSSSVKGTKEEVTHPKNTHKALPNQFESFRQYVGLWAPLVLQETRAQLLSEVVSDIPYWSTKPNKGPIPVTVQPMTRDVGGSDDFITVVIQSADGCSIAPDRGFYPNDIILLAQDLESITQATKGKCTNHSKQKGSSYDDDDEPSLLGVNRADKKRRGLLGHTRHSRRTISGLQLKISRKLWPAVRSSDTMYMLKLGSNVTSLREFTALCRLETCPLLPYLLGKQREEGDSFQKMPHIMQQQQGQKKQEMLDAMGGVVALGKGFMKYAQQKFNASQLGAISAASRDYGAGGFTLVKGPPGT
;
A
#
# COMPACT_ATOMS: atom_id res chain seq x y z
N ALA A 1 10.47 -38.71 71.64
CA ALA A 1 9.57 -39.62 70.91
C ALA A 1 9.13 -38.95 69.61
N LYS A 2 9.13 -39.74 68.53
CA LYS A 2 8.66 -39.46 67.15
C LYS A 2 9.65 -38.75 66.21
N HIS A 3 10.25 -39.60 65.39
CA HIS A 3 11.05 -39.38 64.20
C HIS A 3 10.29 -38.63 63.10
N SER A 4 10.98 -37.72 62.40
CA SER A 4 10.67 -37.35 61.02
C SER A 4 11.96 -37.30 60.21
N ASN A 5 12.05 -38.20 59.25
CA ASN A 5 13.22 -38.56 58.45
C ASN A 5 13.40 -37.55 57.29
N PRO A 6 14.59 -36.96 57.04
CA PRO A 6 14.80 -35.96 55.98
C PRO A 6 15.04 -36.58 54.59
N ALA A 7 14.50 -37.76 54.32
CA ALA A 7 14.78 -38.53 53.09
C ALA A 7 13.70 -38.41 51.99
N SER A 8 12.70 -37.54 52.15
CA SER A 8 11.53 -37.49 51.23
C SER A 8 11.43 -36.25 50.33
N VAL A 9 12.39 -35.31 50.37
CA VAL A 9 12.35 -34.13 49.49
C VAL A 9 13.13 -34.32 48.19
N THR A 10 13.98 -35.35 48.08
CA THR A 10 14.78 -35.61 46.87
C THR A 10 14.16 -36.64 45.91
N ARG A 11 12.83 -36.82 45.95
CA ARG A 11 12.13 -37.83 45.12
C ARG A 11 10.93 -37.29 44.33
N LEU A 12 10.97 -35.99 44.00
CA LEU A 12 9.97 -35.30 43.18
C LEU A 12 10.59 -34.54 42.00
N LEU A 13 11.74 -35.04 41.50
CA LEU A 13 12.41 -34.54 40.29
C LEU A 13 12.88 -35.68 39.37
N GLN A 14 12.36 -36.89 39.57
CA GLN A 14 12.86 -38.08 38.90
C GLN A 14 11.73 -38.99 38.38
N VAL A 15 10.67 -38.38 37.84
CA VAL A 15 9.68 -39.08 37.02
C VAL A 15 9.20 -38.10 35.95
N ALA A 16 9.41 -38.47 34.67
CA ALA A 16 9.16 -37.72 33.43
C ALA A 16 10.08 -36.50 33.25
N THR A 17 11.15 -36.54 32.46
CA THR A 17 11.22 -36.94 31.05
C THR A 17 12.66 -37.30 30.68
N GLY A 18 12.87 -38.39 29.94
CA GLY A 18 14.16 -38.72 29.29
C GLY A 18 14.52 -37.79 28.13
N GLY A 19 14.24 -36.49 28.27
CA GLY A 19 14.62 -35.44 27.34
C GLY A 19 15.98 -34.88 27.72
N ASN A 20 16.90 -34.85 26.76
CA ASN A 20 18.25 -34.33 26.92
C ASN A 20 18.16 -32.82 27.27
N ILE A 21 18.55 -32.41 28.49
CA ILE A 21 18.49 -31.02 28.98
C ILE A 21 19.17 -30.04 28.00
N THR A 22 20.22 -30.52 27.32
CA THR A 22 20.93 -29.79 26.26
C THR A 22 20.02 -29.43 25.10
N GLN A 23 19.11 -30.32 24.71
CA GLN A 23 18.15 -30.11 23.63
C GLN A 23 17.08 -29.08 24.04
N ALA A 24 16.58 -29.14 25.27
CA ALA A 24 15.64 -28.15 25.79
C ALA A 24 16.26 -26.73 25.88
N LEU A 25 17.54 -26.62 26.25
CA LEU A 25 18.29 -25.36 26.24
C LEU A 25 18.51 -24.83 24.81
N GLN A 26 18.82 -25.71 23.85
CA GLN A 26 18.96 -25.35 22.43
C GLN A 26 17.62 -24.88 21.83
N GLU A 27 16.51 -25.55 22.14
CA GLU A 27 15.18 -25.13 21.69
C GLU A 27 14.76 -23.80 22.31
N SER A 28 15.03 -23.59 23.60
CA SER A 28 14.74 -22.33 24.29
C SER A 28 15.55 -21.15 23.74
N THR A 29 16.84 -21.35 23.43
CA THR A 29 17.70 -20.29 22.86
C THR A 29 17.30 -19.96 21.42
N LYS A 30 16.95 -20.97 20.62
CA LYS A 30 16.39 -20.77 19.27
C LYS A 30 15.08 -19.98 19.31
N ALA A 31 14.13 -20.36 20.18
CA ALA A 31 12.86 -19.65 20.33
C ALA A 31 13.05 -18.20 20.81
N ALA A 32 14.00 -17.93 21.71
CA ALA A 32 14.32 -16.58 22.16
C ALA A 32 14.89 -15.72 21.02
N SER A 33 15.78 -16.29 20.20
CA SER A 33 16.35 -15.63 19.02
C SER A 33 15.27 -15.31 17.98
N GLU A 34 14.37 -16.25 17.68
CA GLU A 34 13.25 -16.06 16.77
C GLU A 34 12.29 -14.97 17.25
N ARG A 35 11.97 -14.93 18.55
CA ARG A 35 11.15 -13.85 19.15
C ARG A 35 11.84 -12.49 19.03
N ALA A 36 13.15 -12.41 19.28
CA ALA A 36 13.90 -11.17 19.14
C ALA A 36 13.94 -10.68 17.68
N ALA A 37 14.11 -11.60 16.72
CA ALA A 37 14.04 -11.30 15.30
C ALA A 37 12.64 -10.81 14.88
N ALA A 38 11.58 -11.50 15.32
CA ALA A 38 10.20 -11.09 15.08
C ALA A 38 9.88 -9.71 15.68
N ALA A 39 10.37 -9.42 16.88
CA ALA A 39 10.19 -8.11 17.52
C ALA A 39 10.90 -6.98 16.75
N ARG A 40 12.12 -7.23 16.25
CA ARG A 40 12.83 -6.29 15.37
C ARG A 40 12.05 -6.04 14.08
N LEU A 41 11.56 -7.10 13.46
CA LEU A 41 10.82 -7.02 12.21
C LEU A 41 9.48 -6.28 12.40
N ASN A 42 8.79 -6.49 13.52
CA ASN A 42 7.57 -5.76 13.88
C ASN A 42 7.80 -4.27 14.15
N ARG A 43 8.98 -3.90 14.67
CA ARG A 43 9.37 -2.49 14.83
C ARG A 43 9.68 -1.85 13.49
N GLN A 44 10.25 -2.60 12.56
CA GLN A 44 10.62 -2.10 11.23
C GLN A 44 9.43 -2.04 10.26
N TYR A 45 8.52 -3.02 10.36
CA TYR A 45 7.36 -3.17 9.50
C TYR A 45 6.12 -3.44 10.36
N PRO A 46 5.35 -2.39 10.73
CA PRO A 46 4.13 -2.58 11.50
C PRO A 46 3.13 -3.43 10.70
N ALA A 47 2.25 -4.12 11.43
CA ALA A 47 1.13 -4.82 10.80
C ALA A 47 0.23 -3.78 10.11
N MET A 48 -0.20 -4.11 8.90
CA MET A 48 -1.06 -3.27 8.07
C MET A 48 -2.36 -4.02 7.82
N GLU A 49 -3.47 -3.38 8.14
CA GLU A 49 -4.81 -3.91 7.96
C GLU A 49 -5.49 -3.25 6.75
N PRO A 50 -6.48 -3.89 6.12
CA PRO A 50 -7.20 -3.28 4.99
C PRO A 50 -7.78 -1.89 5.28
N ASP A 51 -8.20 -1.64 6.53
CA ASP A 51 -8.75 -0.33 6.95
C ASP A 51 -7.69 0.78 7.02
N ASP A 52 -6.40 0.43 7.12
CA ASP A 52 -5.30 1.39 7.07
C ASP A 52 -5.23 2.11 5.72
N TYR A 53 -5.73 1.50 4.64
CA TYR A 53 -5.88 2.18 3.36
C TYR A 53 -6.69 3.47 3.54
N TRP A 54 -7.88 3.36 4.11
CA TRP A 54 -8.76 4.50 4.27
C TRP A 54 -8.27 5.48 5.32
N LYS A 55 -7.58 5.00 6.36
CA LYS A 55 -6.91 5.87 7.33
C LYS A 55 -5.88 6.76 6.62
N ASN A 56 -4.99 6.16 5.83
CA ASN A 56 -3.95 6.88 5.08
C ASN A 56 -4.50 7.85 4.02
N ILE A 57 -5.65 7.52 3.39
CA ILE A 57 -6.32 8.42 2.46
C ILE A 57 -6.98 9.59 3.20
N ARG A 58 -7.70 9.34 4.29
CA ARG A 58 -8.36 10.43 5.06
C ARG A 58 -7.36 11.38 5.72
N GLU A 59 -6.18 10.90 6.07
CA GLU A 59 -5.11 11.70 6.67
C GLU A 59 -4.23 12.43 5.64
N TRP A 60 -4.46 12.23 4.34
CA TRP A 60 -3.71 12.90 3.28
C TRP A 60 -4.03 14.39 3.18
N ASP A 61 -3.00 15.24 3.17
CA ASP A 61 -3.11 16.67 2.86
C ASP A 61 -3.15 16.92 1.35
N PHE A 62 -4.32 16.65 0.75
CA PHE A 62 -4.48 16.79 -0.69
C PHE A 62 -4.15 18.20 -1.21
N LEU A 63 -4.57 19.25 -0.49
CA LEU A 63 -4.37 20.63 -0.92
C LEU A 63 -2.89 21.01 -0.92
N GLN A 64 -2.14 20.56 0.08
CA GLN A 64 -0.70 20.78 0.13
C GLN A 64 0.04 20.06 -1.01
N ASP A 65 -0.36 18.82 -1.31
CA ASP A 65 0.25 18.04 -2.39
C ASP A 65 -0.10 18.61 -3.77
N LEU A 66 -1.36 19.03 -3.97
CA LEU A 66 -1.80 19.72 -5.18
C LEU A 66 -1.01 21.02 -5.38
N ASN A 67 -0.86 21.82 -4.33
CA ASN A 67 -0.08 23.05 -4.36
C ASN A 67 1.38 22.79 -4.76
N SER A 68 2.01 21.81 -4.13
CA SER A 68 3.40 21.42 -4.41
C SER A 68 3.56 20.91 -5.84
N HIS A 69 2.58 20.13 -6.34
CA HIS A 69 2.55 19.65 -7.70
C HIS A 69 2.45 20.80 -8.71
N MET A 70 1.57 21.78 -8.45
CA MET A 70 1.40 22.94 -9.33
C MET A 70 2.63 23.86 -9.34
N GLN A 71 3.32 24.04 -8.20
CA GLN A 71 4.59 24.79 -8.14
C GLN A 71 5.70 24.17 -9.00
N ARG A 72 5.80 22.84 -9.03
CA ARG A 72 6.79 22.13 -9.86
C ARG A 72 6.52 22.30 -11.35
N ARG A 73 5.26 22.47 -11.75
CA ARG A 73 4.87 22.69 -13.15
C ARG A 73 5.17 24.12 -13.61
N THR A 74 4.97 25.12 -12.75
CA THR A 74 5.22 26.52 -13.10
C THR A 74 6.70 26.88 -13.04
N ASN A 75 7.46 26.28 -12.13
CA ASN A 75 8.90 26.46 -11.98
C ASN A 75 9.63 25.14 -12.21
N PRO A 76 9.74 24.66 -13.46
CA PRO A 76 10.53 23.47 -13.74
C PRO A 76 11.97 23.72 -13.28
N PRO A 77 12.63 22.76 -12.62
CA PRO A 77 14.02 22.92 -12.21
C PRO A 77 14.85 23.27 -13.45
N SER A 78 15.46 24.45 -13.44
CA SER A 78 16.31 24.93 -14.52
C SER A 78 17.36 23.85 -14.81
N ARG A 79 17.39 23.33 -16.05
CA ARG A 79 18.27 22.25 -16.49
C ARG A 79 19.77 22.62 -16.48
N ASN A 80 20.16 23.79 -15.98
CA ASN A 80 21.50 24.37 -16.13
C ASN A 80 22.55 23.93 -15.10
N ASN A 81 22.58 22.66 -14.67
CA ASN A 81 23.74 22.17 -13.89
C ASN A 81 24.01 20.68 -14.08
N LYS A 82 24.36 20.29 -15.30
CA LYS A 82 24.81 18.91 -15.65
C LYS A 82 26.26 18.81 -16.11
N ASN A 83 27.12 19.78 -15.79
CA ASN A 83 28.52 19.80 -16.27
C ASN A 83 29.62 19.73 -15.19
N SER A 84 29.34 19.27 -13.96
CA SER A 84 30.37 19.23 -12.90
C SER A 84 30.42 17.95 -12.05
N GLN A 85 29.93 16.81 -12.55
CA GLN A 85 30.18 15.51 -11.90
C GLN A 85 30.32 14.38 -12.94
N GLN A 86 31.37 14.45 -13.77
CA GLN A 86 31.82 13.27 -14.53
C GLN A 86 33.30 13.41 -14.90
N LYS A 87 34.19 13.44 -13.90
CA LYS A 87 35.63 13.14 -14.04
C LYS A 87 36.24 12.95 -12.65
N SER A 88 37.11 11.95 -12.52
CA SER A 88 37.68 11.31 -11.32
C SER A 88 36.74 10.26 -10.69
N SER A 89 37.14 9.02 -10.46
CA SER A 89 38.37 8.28 -10.77
C SER A 89 38.12 6.82 -10.40
N SER A 90 38.42 5.91 -11.31
CA SER A 90 38.66 4.50 -11.00
C SER A 90 40.03 4.38 -10.34
N GLN A 91 40.13 3.77 -9.16
CA GLN A 91 41.16 2.76 -8.77
C GLN A 91 41.16 2.49 -7.25
N ASN A 92 41.16 1.18 -6.97
CA ASN A 92 41.81 0.43 -5.89
C ASN A 92 41.45 0.59 -4.40
N GLU A 93 41.06 -0.58 -3.87
CA GLU A 93 41.65 -1.31 -2.74
C GLU A 93 41.03 -1.25 -1.34
N GLU A 94 41.08 -2.46 -0.78
CA GLU A 94 40.64 -2.96 0.51
C GLU A 94 41.32 -2.22 1.67
N SER A 95 40.60 -2.01 2.77
CA SER A 95 40.95 -2.57 4.08
C SER A 95 40.11 -1.96 5.21
N SER A 96 40.04 -2.76 6.26
CA SER A 96 39.30 -2.67 7.51
C SER A 96 39.58 -1.47 8.42
N SER A 97 38.58 -1.19 9.28
CA SER A 97 38.67 -1.02 10.75
C SER A 97 38.17 0.31 11.37
N SER A 98 37.09 0.14 12.15
CA SER A 98 36.83 0.61 13.52
C SER A 98 36.76 2.09 13.96
N SER A 99 35.76 2.29 14.83
CA SER A 99 35.60 3.26 15.95
C SER A 99 34.88 4.58 15.64
N SER A 100 33.65 4.78 16.17
CA SER A 100 33.30 5.49 17.44
C SER A 100 33.05 7.00 17.18
N VAL A 101 32.05 7.75 17.64
CA VAL A 101 31.12 7.69 18.78
C VAL A 101 30.08 8.84 18.66
N LYS A 102 28.86 8.62 19.20
CA LYS A 102 27.81 9.54 19.74
C LYS A 102 27.25 10.73 18.93
N GLY A 103 25.92 10.81 18.91
CA GLY A 103 25.15 12.04 18.70
C GLY A 103 23.66 11.81 18.46
N THR A 104 22.92 11.43 19.51
CA THR A 104 21.45 11.24 19.50
C THR A 104 20.73 12.58 19.29
N LYS A 105 20.06 12.73 18.14
CA LYS A 105 18.90 13.60 17.96
C LYS A 105 17.94 12.90 16.99
N GLU A 106 16.83 12.41 17.53
CA GLU A 106 15.69 11.94 16.74
C GLU A 106 15.02 13.17 16.12
N GLU A 107 15.55 13.59 14.99
CA GLU A 107 14.88 14.50 14.09
C GLU A 107 14.00 13.64 13.18
N VAL A 108 12.67 13.71 13.36
CA VAL A 108 11.70 13.14 12.43
C VAL A 108 11.71 14.00 11.16
N THR A 109 12.79 13.88 10.39
CA THR A 109 12.87 14.39 9.03
C THR A 109 12.02 13.47 8.17
N HIS A 110 10.95 13.99 7.56
CA HIS A 110 10.29 13.30 6.46
C HIS A 110 11.35 12.93 5.41
N PRO A 111 11.56 11.63 5.12
CA PRO A 111 12.65 11.23 4.25
C PRO A 111 12.41 11.81 2.86
N LYS A 112 13.42 12.52 2.33
CA LYS A 112 13.54 12.78 0.90
C LYS A 112 13.53 11.40 0.23
N ASN A 113 12.40 11.03 -0.35
CA ASN A 113 12.17 9.74 -0.98
C ASN A 113 13.03 9.56 -2.23
N THR A 114 14.32 9.28 -2.06
CA THR A 114 15.04 8.43 -3.01
C THR A 114 14.52 7.02 -2.76
N HIS A 115 13.41 6.67 -3.42
CA HIS A 115 12.84 5.33 -3.29
C HIS A 115 13.89 4.30 -3.68
N LYS A 116 14.42 3.59 -2.68
CA LYS A 116 15.25 2.43 -2.91
C LYS A 116 14.42 1.43 -3.71
N ALA A 117 14.99 0.88 -4.78
CA ALA A 117 14.33 -0.18 -5.54
C ALA A 117 13.88 -1.29 -4.57
N LEU A 118 12.71 -1.86 -4.83
CA LEU A 118 12.24 -3.01 -4.07
C LEU A 118 13.24 -4.16 -4.21
N PRO A 119 13.46 -4.95 -3.14
CA PRO A 119 14.36 -6.09 -3.21
C PRO A 119 13.75 -7.18 -4.11
N ASN A 120 14.62 -7.99 -4.71
CA ASN A 120 14.20 -9.14 -5.52
C ASN A 120 13.68 -10.32 -4.67
N GLN A 121 13.96 -10.31 -3.37
CA GLN A 121 13.53 -11.30 -2.39
C GLN A 121 13.10 -10.60 -1.11
N PHE A 122 12.14 -11.19 -0.41
CA PHE A 122 11.59 -10.66 0.82
C PHE A 122 11.77 -11.67 1.94
N GLU A 123 12.31 -11.21 3.06
CA GLU A 123 12.58 -12.03 4.24
C GLU A 123 11.27 -12.56 4.85
N SER A 124 10.22 -11.74 4.80
CA SER A 124 8.92 -12.02 5.39
C SER A 124 7.76 -11.34 4.65
N PHE A 125 6.55 -11.84 4.90
CA PHE A 125 5.31 -11.21 4.47
C PHE A 125 5.18 -9.76 4.99
N ARG A 126 5.54 -9.50 6.26
CA ARG A 126 5.48 -8.15 6.83
C ARG A 126 6.41 -7.18 6.10
N GLN A 127 7.62 -7.60 5.76
CA GLN A 127 8.53 -6.79 4.94
C GLN A 127 7.94 -6.54 3.55
N TYR A 128 7.35 -7.55 2.91
CA TYR A 128 6.69 -7.41 1.62
C TYR A 128 5.59 -6.34 1.65
N VAL A 129 4.66 -6.43 2.61
CA VAL A 129 3.58 -5.46 2.78
C VAL A 129 4.12 -4.08 3.14
N GLY A 130 5.05 -4.00 4.10
CA GLY A 130 5.60 -2.73 4.56
C GLY A 130 6.38 -1.96 3.48
N LEU A 131 6.90 -2.65 2.45
CA LEU A 131 7.56 -2.03 1.31
C LEU A 131 6.58 -1.69 0.16
N TRP A 132 5.60 -2.55 -0.12
CA TRP A 132 4.64 -2.34 -1.21
C TRP A 132 3.50 -1.39 -0.86
N ALA A 133 2.95 -1.46 0.36
CA ALA A 133 1.77 -0.69 0.75
C ALA A 133 1.98 0.84 0.61
N PRO A 134 3.12 1.43 1.02
CA PRO A 134 3.39 2.84 0.78
C PRO A 134 3.39 3.21 -0.72
N LEU A 135 3.90 2.32 -1.59
CA LEU A 135 3.94 2.57 -3.04
C LEU A 135 2.54 2.55 -3.65
N VAL A 136 1.68 1.61 -3.23
CA VAL A 136 0.26 1.58 -3.66
C VAL A 136 -0.47 2.87 -3.27
N LEU A 137 -0.24 3.36 -2.05
CA LEU A 137 -0.81 4.63 -1.58
C LEU A 137 -0.23 5.84 -2.32
N GLN A 138 1.04 5.82 -2.68
CA GLN A 138 1.65 6.89 -3.47
C GLN A 138 1.09 6.94 -4.89
N GLU A 139 0.97 5.79 -5.55
CA GLU A 139 0.37 5.70 -6.88
C GLU A 139 -1.09 6.16 -6.85
N THR A 140 -1.85 5.74 -5.83
CA THR A 140 -3.21 6.24 -5.57
C THR A 140 -3.26 7.78 -5.54
N ARG A 141 -2.36 8.40 -4.77
CA ARG A 141 -2.30 9.86 -4.64
C ARG A 141 -1.92 10.52 -5.97
N ALA A 142 -0.95 9.95 -6.69
CA ALA A 142 -0.51 10.46 -7.99
C ALA A 142 -1.63 10.42 -9.05
N GLN A 143 -2.39 9.32 -9.12
CA GLN A 143 -3.53 9.16 -10.01
C GLN A 143 -4.63 10.19 -9.72
N LEU A 144 -5.03 10.31 -8.45
CA LEU A 144 -6.05 11.29 -8.04
C LEU A 144 -5.62 12.74 -8.30
N LEU A 145 -4.34 13.07 -8.04
CA LEU A 145 -3.80 14.38 -8.37
C LEU A 145 -3.85 14.65 -9.87
N SER A 146 -3.47 13.66 -10.69
CA SER A 146 -3.47 13.78 -12.14
C SER A 146 -4.88 13.95 -12.71
N GLU A 147 -5.86 13.21 -12.19
CA GLU A 147 -7.28 13.34 -12.56
C GLU A 147 -7.78 14.76 -12.26
N VAL A 148 -7.58 15.25 -11.03
CA VAL A 148 -8.01 16.59 -10.63
C VAL A 148 -7.31 17.66 -11.46
N VAL A 149 -6.00 17.54 -11.67
CA VAL A 149 -5.22 18.50 -12.45
C VAL A 149 -5.67 18.57 -13.90
N SER A 150 -6.07 17.43 -14.48
CA SER A 150 -6.65 17.38 -15.83
C SER A 150 -8.04 18.04 -15.90
N ASP A 151 -8.78 18.06 -14.79
CA ASP A 151 -10.12 18.61 -14.70
C ASP A 151 -10.17 20.12 -14.40
N ILE A 152 -9.13 20.70 -13.79
CA ILE A 152 -9.05 22.13 -13.43
C ILE A 152 -9.47 23.07 -14.58
N PRO A 153 -8.98 22.93 -15.84
CA PRO A 153 -9.35 23.82 -16.94
C PRO A 153 -10.85 23.83 -17.27
N TYR A 154 -11.57 22.76 -16.90
CA TYR A 154 -12.98 22.60 -17.19
C TYR A 154 -13.89 23.04 -16.06
N TRP A 155 -13.38 23.44 -14.89
CA TRP A 155 -14.23 23.81 -13.75
C TRP A 155 -15.15 25.01 -14.04
N SER A 156 -14.73 25.94 -14.90
CA SER A 156 -15.55 27.09 -15.31
C SER A 156 -16.63 26.74 -16.35
N THR A 157 -16.40 25.71 -17.17
CA THR A 157 -17.30 25.32 -18.26
C THR A 157 -18.19 24.13 -17.91
N LYS A 158 -17.76 23.30 -16.94
CA LYS A 158 -18.43 22.10 -16.48
C LYS A 158 -18.61 22.18 -14.96
N PRO A 159 -19.72 22.79 -14.48
CA PRO A 159 -19.94 23.01 -13.05
C PRO A 159 -20.02 21.69 -12.24
N ASN A 160 -20.32 20.56 -12.90
CA ASN A 160 -20.31 19.24 -12.29
C ASN A 160 -18.90 18.70 -11.95
N LYS A 161 -17.83 19.29 -12.49
CA LYS A 161 -16.44 18.90 -12.20
C LYS A 161 -15.79 19.79 -11.13
N GLY A 162 -16.24 21.02 -10.98
CA GLY A 162 -15.66 21.98 -10.04
C GLY A 162 -16.04 21.76 -8.56
N PRO A 163 -15.45 22.56 -7.66
CA PRO A 163 -15.86 22.64 -6.27
C PRO A 163 -17.26 23.24 -6.13
N ILE A 164 -18.02 22.79 -5.13
CA ILE A 164 -19.39 23.24 -4.88
C ILE A 164 -19.62 23.52 -3.39
N PRO A 165 -20.40 24.56 -3.04
CA PRO A 165 -20.71 24.85 -1.65
C PRO A 165 -21.67 23.81 -1.07
N VAL A 166 -21.41 23.36 0.14
CA VAL A 166 -22.20 22.37 0.87
C VAL A 166 -22.27 22.70 2.35
N THR A 167 -23.33 22.24 3.01
CA THR A 167 -23.43 22.21 4.47
C THR A 167 -23.12 20.81 4.96
N VAL A 168 -22.34 20.71 6.04
CA VAL A 168 -21.85 19.43 6.56
C VAL A 168 -22.29 19.24 8.00
N GLN A 169 -23.01 18.15 8.27
CA GLN A 169 -23.50 17.83 9.60
C GLN A 169 -22.96 16.48 10.07
N PRO A 170 -22.33 16.38 11.25
CA PRO A 170 -21.92 15.10 11.80
C PRO A 170 -23.16 14.25 12.17
N MET A 171 -23.11 12.95 11.90
CA MET A 171 -24.17 12.04 12.34
C MET A 171 -24.06 11.83 13.86
N THR A 172 -25.15 12.11 14.58
CA THR A 172 -25.25 11.95 16.04
C THR A 172 -25.03 10.51 16.52
N ARG A 173 -25.31 9.51 15.67
CA ARG A 173 -25.09 8.09 16.01
C ARG A 173 -23.62 7.71 16.18
N ASP A 174 -22.68 8.51 15.68
CA ASP A 174 -21.24 8.22 15.74
C ASP A 174 -20.53 8.92 16.92
N VAL A 175 -21.26 9.55 17.85
CA VAL A 175 -20.70 10.22 19.03
C VAL A 175 -20.07 9.22 20.04
N GLY A 176 -20.33 7.91 19.89
CA GLY A 176 -19.60 6.82 20.55
C GLY A 176 -19.07 5.74 19.58
N GLY A 177 -18.90 6.09 18.30
CA GLY A 177 -18.43 5.17 17.24
C GLY A 177 -16.91 5.04 17.15
N SER A 178 -16.42 4.42 16.05
CA SER A 178 -14.99 4.20 15.76
C SER A 178 -14.10 5.42 16.05
N ASP A 179 -12.95 5.17 16.68
CA ASP A 179 -11.95 6.20 17.01
C ASP A 179 -11.31 6.86 15.78
N ASP A 180 -11.26 6.16 14.64
CA ASP A 180 -10.54 6.62 13.45
C ASP A 180 -11.37 7.53 12.52
N PHE A 181 -12.71 7.39 12.53
CA PHE A 181 -13.57 8.14 11.59
C PHE A 181 -14.89 8.61 12.20
N ILE A 182 -15.44 9.65 11.59
CA ILE A 182 -16.82 10.13 11.82
C ILE A 182 -17.56 10.14 10.49
N THR A 183 -18.85 9.78 10.51
CA THR A 183 -19.71 9.94 9.35
C THR A 183 -20.34 11.33 9.36
N VAL A 184 -20.17 12.07 8.27
CA VAL A 184 -20.86 13.35 8.03
C VAL A 184 -21.88 13.19 6.93
N VAL A 185 -23.00 13.90 7.06
CA VAL A 185 -24.04 14.02 6.04
C VAL A 185 -23.85 15.36 5.34
N ILE A 186 -23.83 15.31 4.02
CA ILE A 186 -23.75 16.47 3.16
C ILE A 186 -25.17 16.93 2.81
N GLN A 187 -25.40 18.21 2.94
CA GLN A 187 -26.59 18.90 2.47
C GLN A 187 -26.17 19.91 1.40
N SER A 188 -27.02 20.08 0.38
CA SER A 188 -26.80 21.16 -0.58
C SER A 188 -26.91 22.48 0.15
N ALA A 189 -25.97 23.40 -0.06
CA ALA A 189 -26.19 24.79 0.31
C ALA A 189 -27.37 25.35 -0.50
N ASP A 190 -28.13 26.26 0.10
CA ASP A 190 -29.30 26.88 -0.53
C ASP A 190 -28.94 27.51 -1.88
N GLY A 191 -29.76 27.26 -2.91
CA GLY A 191 -29.55 27.79 -4.26
C GLY A 191 -28.61 27.00 -5.18
N CYS A 192 -27.99 25.90 -4.70
CA CYS A 192 -27.13 25.06 -5.55
C CYS A 192 -27.94 23.95 -6.23
N SER A 193 -28.50 24.20 -7.42
CA SER A 193 -29.07 23.12 -8.25
C SER A 193 -27.92 22.34 -8.91
N ILE A 194 -27.59 21.19 -8.33
CA ILE A 194 -26.55 20.33 -8.88
C ILE A 194 -27.06 19.72 -10.18
N ALA A 195 -26.23 19.74 -11.21
CA ALA A 195 -26.52 19.07 -12.47
C ALA A 195 -26.86 17.58 -12.21
N PRO A 196 -27.91 17.03 -12.85
CA PRO A 196 -28.40 15.67 -12.60
C PRO A 196 -27.36 14.55 -12.81
N ASP A 197 -26.24 14.86 -13.48
CA ASP A 197 -25.20 13.89 -13.83
C ASP A 197 -24.06 13.72 -12.81
N ARG A 198 -24.07 14.44 -11.67
CA ARG A 198 -23.02 14.24 -10.64
C ARG A 198 -23.35 13.05 -9.73
N GLY A 199 -23.26 11.85 -10.30
CA GLY A 199 -23.42 10.60 -9.56
C GLY A 199 -22.25 10.33 -8.60
N PHE A 200 -22.57 9.83 -7.41
CA PHE A 200 -21.63 9.34 -6.41
C PHE A 200 -21.78 7.82 -6.30
N TYR A 201 -20.66 7.12 -6.36
CA TYR A 201 -20.58 5.68 -6.20
C TYR A 201 -19.87 5.34 -4.91
N PRO A 202 -20.00 4.11 -4.37
CA PRO A 202 -19.21 3.69 -3.22
C PRO A 202 -17.72 3.83 -3.51
N ASN A 203 -16.96 4.26 -2.49
CA ASN A 203 -15.50 4.46 -2.55
C ASN A 203 -15.04 5.64 -3.42
N ASP A 204 -15.96 6.52 -3.83
CA ASP A 204 -15.57 7.81 -4.39
C ASP A 204 -14.88 8.65 -3.31
N ILE A 205 -13.76 9.27 -3.67
CA ILE A 205 -12.96 10.11 -2.79
C ILE A 205 -13.35 11.56 -3.01
N ILE A 206 -13.65 12.23 -1.90
CA ILE A 206 -14.18 13.58 -1.85
C ILE A 206 -13.30 14.43 -0.96
N LEU A 207 -12.92 15.61 -1.44
CA LEU A 207 -12.33 16.68 -0.63
C LEU A 207 -13.44 17.56 -0.06
N LEU A 208 -13.38 17.82 1.24
CA LEU A 208 -14.11 18.91 1.90
C LEU A 208 -13.09 19.97 2.32
N ALA A 209 -13.22 21.18 1.79
CA ALA A 209 -12.36 22.32 2.11
C ALA A 209 -13.15 23.40 2.88
N GLN A 210 -12.47 24.14 3.74
CA GLN A 210 -13.05 25.27 4.49
C GLN A 210 -13.59 26.35 3.56
N ASP A 211 -12.82 26.69 2.55
CA ASP A 211 -13.10 27.81 1.65
C ASP A 211 -12.64 27.50 0.22
N LEU A 212 -13.31 28.12 -0.76
CA LEU A 212 -12.99 27.97 -2.18
C LEU A 212 -11.62 28.55 -2.52
N GLU A 213 -11.18 29.56 -1.77
CA GLU A 213 -9.92 30.24 -1.98
C GLU A 213 -8.74 29.30 -1.76
N SER A 214 -8.81 28.42 -0.77
CA SER A 214 -7.80 27.41 -0.47
C SER A 214 -7.62 26.43 -1.63
N ILE A 215 -8.72 25.98 -2.24
CA ILE A 215 -8.68 25.15 -3.45
C ILE A 215 -8.04 25.95 -4.59
N THR A 216 -8.50 27.19 -4.80
CA THR A 216 -8.04 28.07 -5.89
C THR A 216 -6.56 28.45 -5.76
N GLN A 217 -6.06 28.66 -4.56
CA GLN A 217 -4.66 28.95 -4.29
C GLN A 217 -3.80 27.70 -4.47
N ALA A 218 -4.29 26.53 -4.06
CA ALA A 218 -3.61 25.26 -4.31
C ALA A 218 -3.47 24.96 -5.81
N THR A 219 -4.52 25.18 -6.62
CA THR A 219 -4.43 25.00 -8.09
C THR A 219 -3.46 25.99 -8.76
N LYS A 220 -3.22 27.15 -8.14
CA LYS A 220 -2.25 28.14 -8.62
C LYS A 220 -0.83 27.91 -8.10
N GLY A 221 -0.61 26.92 -7.23
CA GLY A 221 0.69 26.72 -6.56
C GLY A 221 1.05 27.84 -5.57
N LYS A 222 0.04 28.51 -5.01
CA LYS A 222 0.17 29.69 -4.12
C LYS A 222 -0.45 29.47 -2.74
N CYS A 223 -0.87 28.25 -2.40
CA CYS A 223 -1.34 27.92 -1.06
C CYS A 223 -0.16 28.09 -0.09
N THR A 224 -0.22 29.15 0.72
CA THR A 224 0.77 29.37 1.78
C THR A 224 0.24 28.68 3.03
N ASN A 225 0.93 27.64 3.47
CA ASN A 225 0.81 27.24 4.87
C ASN A 225 1.28 28.47 5.66
N HIS A 226 0.42 29.10 6.45
CA HIS A 226 0.74 30.29 7.25
C HIS A 226 1.75 29.98 8.38
N SER A 227 2.89 29.33 8.09
CA SER A 227 4.02 29.13 9.01
C SER A 227 5.00 30.29 9.03
N LYS A 228 4.73 31.39 8.31
CA LYS A 228 5.49 32.64 8.41
C LYS A 228 4.62 33.79 8.92
N GLN A 229 3.98 33.63 10.06
CA GLN A 229 3.77 34.81 10.92
C GLN A 229 5.14 35.14 11.53
N LYS A 230 5.90 35.98 10.83
CA LYS A 230 7.01 36.73 11.43
C LYS A 230 6.35 37.65 12.48
N GLY A 231 6.57 37.40 13.77
CA GLY A 231 6.39 38.43 14.79
C GLY A 231 5.41 38.18 15.94
N SER A 232 5.05 36.94 16.28
CA SER A 232 4.47 36.67 17.60
C SER A 232 5.49 35.93 18.45
N SER A 233 6.20 36.67 19.29
CA SER A 233 7.19 36.19 20.27
C SER A 233 6.58 36.09 21.67
N TYR A 234 5.32 35.70 21.77
CA TYR A 234 4.73 35.43 23.08
C TYR A 234 4.86 33.93 23.38
N ASP A 235 5.58 33.67 24.46
CA ASP A 235 5.63 32.42 25.18
C ASP A 235 4.19 31.93 25.44
N ASP A 236 3.77 30.93 24.67
CA ASP A 236 2.55 30.16 24.97
C ASP A 236 3.04 28.79 25.44
N ASP A 237 2.94 28.59 26.76
CA ASP A 237 3.09 27.32 27.43
C ASP A 237 2.19 26.27 26.75
N ASP A 238 2.81 25.38 25.97
CA ASP A 238 2.17 24.29 25.24
C ASP A 238 1.59 23.26 26.22
N GLU A 239 0.35 23.46 26.68
CA GLU A 239 -0.42 22.34 27.20
C GLU A 239 -0.76 21.39 26.03
N PRO A 240 -0.36 20.11 26.08
CA PRO A 240 -0.75 19.14 25.07
C PRO A 240 -2.27 19.02 25.09
N SER A 241 -2.93 19.52 24.03
CA SER A 241 -4.35 19.26 23.79
C SER A 241 -4.63 17.78 24.05
N LEU A 242 -5.59 17.50 24.95
CA LEU A 242 -6.05 16.15 25.31
C LEU A 242 -6.43 15.28 24.09
N LEU A 243 -6.57 15.88 22.90
CA LEU A 243 -6.90 15.22 21.64
C LEU A 243 -5.69 14.94 20.73
N GLY A 244 -4.46 15.24 21.13
CA GLY A 244 -3.24 14.82 20.41
C GLY A 244 -3.11 15.33 18.96
N VAL A 245 -3.69 16.50 18.65
CA VAL A 245 -3.66 17.09 17.30
C VAL A 245 -2.30 17.75 17.06
N ASN A 246 -1.53 17.27 16.08
CA ASN A 246 -0.21 17.81 15.79
C ASN A 246 -0.30 19.28 15.32
N ARG A 247 0.73 20.11 15.59
CA ARG A 247 0.77 21.51 15.12
C ARG A 247 0.60 21.67 13.60
N ALA A 248 1.02 20.68 12.81
CA ALA A 248 0.80 20.64 11.37
C ALA A 248 -0.68 20.47 11.01
N ASP A 249 -1.41 19.67 11.78
CA ASP A 249 -2.83 19.39 11.57
C ASP A 249 -3.70 20.63 11.85
N LYS A 250 -3.27 21.51 12.77
CA LYS A 250 -3.96 22.78 13.07
C LYS A 250 -4.02 23.77 11.89
N LYS A 251 -3.18 23.59 10.86
CA LYS A 251 -3.12 24.47 9.68
C LYS A 251 -3.83 23.90 8.46
N ARG A 252 -4.38 22.69 8.58
CA ARG A 252 -5.02 21.99 7.48
C ARG A 252 -6.35 22.67 7.13
N ARG A 253 -6.54 22.98 5.85
CA ARG A 253 -7.74 23.66 5.32
C ARG A 253 -8.70 22.76 4.56
N GLY A 254 -8.34 21.49 4.40
CA GLY A 254 -9.17 20.50 3.71
C GLY A 254 -8.96 19.11 4.25
N LEU A 255 -9.97 18.27 4.12
CA LEU A 255 -9.99 16.90 4.60
C LEU A 255 -10.55 15.98 3.52
N LEU A 256 -10.01 14.77 3.43
CA LEU A 256 -10.55 13.76 2.53
C LEU A 256 -11.55 12.86 3.25
N GLY A 257 -12.60 12.53 2.52
CA GLY A 257 -13.58 11.52 2.89
C GLY A 257 -13.83 10.57 1.73
N HIS A 258 -14.51 9.47 2.04
CA HIS A 258 -15.01 8.57 1.01
C HIS A 258 -16.49 8.27 1.22
N THR A 259 -17.18 8.01 0.12
CA THR A 259 -18.59 7.64 0.09
C THR A 259 -18.77 6.16 0.45
N ARG A 260 -19.83 5.84 1.19
CA ARG A 260 -20.19 4.44 1.50
C ARG A 260 -21.22 3.84 0.54
N HIS A 261 -22.13 4.67 0.06
CA HIS A 261 -23.29 4.25 -0.72
C HIS A 261 -23.39 5.06 -2.00
N SER A 262 -23.96 4.45 -3.05
CA SER A 262 -24.27 5.21 -4.26
C SER A 262 -25.40 6.21 -4.00
N ARG A 263 -25.26 7.41 -4.55
CA ARG A 263 -26.26 8.46 -4.52
C ARG A 263 -26.22 9.22 -5.85
N ARG A 264 -27.39 9.56 -6.37
CA ARG A 264 -27.52 10.48 -7.52
C ARG A 264 -27.52 11.94 -7.10
N THR A 265 -27.72 12.20 -5.81
CA THR A 265 -27.85 13.55 -5.23
C THR A 265 -26.82 13.77 -4.15
N ILE A 266 -26.49 15.04 -3.91
CA ILE A 266 -25.56 15.45 -2.85
C ILE A 266 -26.25 15.52 -1.50
N SER A 267 -27.50 15.96 -1.47
CA SER A 267 -28.29 15.97 -0.24
C SER A 267 -28.46 14.56 0.29
N GLY A 268 -28.07 14.35 1.54
CA GLY A 268 -28.06 13.04 2.20
C GLY A 268 -26.87 12.15 1.83
N LEU A 269 -25.86 12.66 1.10
CA LEU A 269 -24.62 11.94 0.85
C LEU A 269 -23.87 11.76 2.17
N GLN A 270 -23.45 10.52 2.46
CA GLN A 270 -22.70 10.19 3.66
C GLN A 270 -21.22 10.00 3.33
N LEU A 271 -20.36 10.76 4.00
CA LEU A 271 -18.91 10.66 3.88
C LEU A 271 -18.30 10.21 5.19
N LYS A 272 -17.39 9.24 5.12
CA LYS A 272 -16.53 8.88 6.25
C LYS A 272 -15.24 9.68 6.18
N ILE A 273 -14.99 10.49 7.20
CA ILE A 273 -13.85 11.40 7.28
C ILE A 273 -13.04 11.15 8.57
N SER A 274 -11.80 11.65 8.63
CA SER A 274 -10.96 11.46 9.82
C SER A 274 -11.56 12.16 11.03
N ARG A 275 -11.79 11.41 12.12
CA ARG A 275 -12.28 11.97 13.39
C ARG A 275 -11.25 12.94 13.99
N LYS A 276 -9.97 12.56 13.95
CA LYS A 276 -8.85 13.35 14.46
C LYS A 276 -8.76 14.73 13.80
N LEU A 277 -8.96 14.79 12.48
CA LEU A 277 -8.75 16.01 11.70
C LEU A 277 -10.00 16.88 11.58
N TRP A 278 -11.18 16.31 11.84
CA TRP A 278 -12.45 17.01 11.70
C TRP A 278 -12.53 18.33 12.51
N PRO A 279 -12.12 18.38 13.80
CA PRO A 279 -12.14 19.62 14.58
C PRO A 279 -11.25 20.73 14.02
N ALA A 280 -10.13 20.38 13.38
CA ALA A 280 -9.19 21.36 12.83
C ALA A 280 -9.70 21.99 11.53
N VAL A 281 -10.46 21.23 10.73
CA VAL A 281 -10.94 21.69 9.43
C VAL A 281 -12.34 22.28 9.50
N ARG A 282 -13.18 21.91 10.47
CA ARG A 282 -14.52 22.50 10.60
C ARG A 282 -14.43 23.92 11.18
N SER A 283 -14.51 24.93 10.32
CA SER A 283 -14.50 26.34 10.73
C SER A 283 -15.81 27.09 10.46
N SER A 284 -16.65 26.59 9.55
CA SER A 284 -17.85 27.28 9.04
C SER A 284 -18.99 26.31 8.76
N ASP A 285 -20.22 26.83 8.74
CA ASP A 285 -21.42 26.06 8.39
C ASP A 285 -21.44 25.65 6.91
N THR A 286 -20.82 26.47 6.05
CA THR A 286 -20.63 26.20 4.63
C THR A 286 -19.19 25.79 4.37
N MET A 287 -19.01 24.67 3.68
CA MET A 287 -17.73 24.16 3.18
C MET A 287 -17.79 23.99 1.67
N TYR A 288 -16.66 23.69 1.02
CA TYR A 288 -16.60 23.37 -0.40
C TYR A 288 -16.25 21.91 -0.63
N MET A 289 -17.07 21.24 -1.42
CA MET A 289 -16.89 19.83 -1.78
C MET A 289 -16.35 19.70 -3.20
N LEU A 290 -15.33 18.85 -3.37
CA LEU A 290 -14.77 18.49 -4.68
C LEU A 290 -14.64 16.97 -4.78
N LYS A 291 -15.29 16.36 -5.78
CA LYS A 291 -15.10 14.95 -6.11
C LYS A 291 -13.75 14.77 -6.83
N LEU A 292 -12.87 13.95 -6.27
CA LEU A 292 -11.52 13.73 -6.80
C LEU A 292 -11.48 12.57 -7.80
N GLY A 293 -12.28 11.52 -7.56
CA GLY A 293 -12.30 10.32 -8.37
C GLY A 293 -12.77 9.10 -7.58
N SER A 294 -12.54 7.91 -8.12
CA SER A 294 -12.75 6.63 -7.45
C SER A 294 -11.46 5.82 -7.52
N ASN A 295 -11.10 5.13 -6.44
CA ASN A 295 -9.92 4.27 -6.46
C ASN A 295 -10.18 2.86 -5.93
N VAL A 296 -11.19 2.22 -6.52
CA VAL A 296 -11.52 0.82 -6.25
C VAL A 296 -10.34 -0.11 -6.58
N THR A 297 -9.54 0.21 -7.61
CA THR A 297 -8.38 -0.59 -8.01
C THR A 297 -7.34 -0.64 -6.90
N SER A 298 -6.84 0.51 -6.44
CA SER A 298 -5.83 0.50 -5.38
C SER A 298 -6.37 0.01 -4.04
N LEU A 299 -7.66 0.20 -3.74
CA LEU A 299 -8.28 -0.44 -2.57
C LEU A 299 -8.22 -1.97 -2.66
N ARG A 300 -8.53 -2.54 -3.83
CA ARG A 300 -8.46 -3.99 -4.07
C ARG A 300 -7.02 -4.49 -3.96
N GLU A 301 -6.07 -3.79 -4.57
CA GLU A 301 -4.64 -4.11 -4.50
C GLU A 301 -4.12 -4.06 -3.06
N PHE A 302 -4.42 -3.00 -2.32
CA PHE A 302 -4.01 -2.85 -0.93
C PHE A 302 -4.65 -3.93 -0.03
N THR A 303 -5.93 -4.23 -0.24
CA THR A 303 -6.63 -5.29 0.50
C THR A 303 -6.03 -6.67 0.18
N ALA A 304 -5.74 -6.95 -1.08
CA ALA A 304 -5.08 -8.18 -1.50
C ALA A 304 -3.69 -8.31 -0.88
N LEU A 305 -2.94 -7.21 -0.83
CA LEU A 305 -1.64 -7.12 -0.20
C LEU A 305 -1.71 -7.45 1.31
N CYS A 306 -2.66 -6.86 2.04
CA CYS A 306 -2.83 -7.12 3.48
C CYS A 306 -3.29 -8.56 3.78
N ARG A 307 -3.94 -9.23 2.83
CA ARG A 307 -4.47 -10.60 2.98
C ARG A 307 -3.58 -11.68 2.36
N LEU A 308 -2.37 -11.33 1.94
CA LEU A 308 -1.49 -12.28 1.26
C LEU A 308 -0.97 -13.39 2.18
N GLU A 309 -1.04 -13.22 3.51
CA GLU A 309 -0.61 -14.22 4.49
C GLU A 309 -1.29 -15.57 4.28
N THR A 310 -2.57 -15.57 3.92
CA THR A 310 -3.35 -16.80 3.68
C THR A 310 -3.20 -17.32 2.25
N CYS A 311 -2.40 -16.67 1.40
CA CYS A 311 -2.21 -17.08 0.01
C CYS A 311 -1.25 -18.29 -0.07
N PRO A 312 -1.68 -19.44 -0.64
CA PRO A 312 -0.80 -20.59 -0.79
C PRO A 312 0.46 -20.29 -1.64
N LEU A 313 0.39 -19.26 -2.49
CA LEU A 313 1.50 -18.85 -3.37
C LEU A 313 2.46 -17.85 -2.71
N LEU A 314 2.23 -17.49 -1.43
CA LEU A 314 3.06 -16.52 -0.71
C LEU A 314 4.58 -16.86 -0.74
N PRO A 315 5.04 -18.11 -0.54
CA PRO A 315 6.47 -18.42 -0.59
C PRO A 315 7.13 -18.00 -1.90
N TYR A 316 6.44 -18.23 -3.02
CA TYR A 316 6.91 -17.83 -4.35
C TYR A 316 6.95 -16.31 -4.50
N LEU A 317 5.96 -15.59 -3.97
CA LEU A 317 5.91 -14.12 -4.01
C LEU A 317 7.01 -13.47 -3.16
N LEU A 318 7.44 -14.14 -2.09
CA LEU A 318 8.58 -13.70 -1.28
C LEU A 318 9.93 -14.02 -1.92
N GLY A 319 9.95 -14.73 -3.06
CA GLY A 319 11.18 -15.15 -3.72
C GLY A 319 11.90 -16.29 -2.99
N LYS A 320 11.21 -16.98 -2.07
CA LYS A 320 11.71 -18.22 -1.46
C LYS A 320 11.55 -19.32 -2.50
N GLN A 321 12.64 -19.61 -3.22
CA GLN A 321 12.68 -20.74 -4.13
C GLN A 321 12.36 -22.02 -3.35
N ARG A 322 11.54 -22.89 -3.94
CA ARG A 322 11.49 -24.28 -3.49
C ARG A 322 12.92 -24.82 -3.64
N GLU A 323 13.48 -25.39 -2.57
CA GLU A 323 14.83 -25.95 -2.62
C GLU A 323 14.99 -26.89 -3.83
N GLU A 324 16.18 -26.80 -4.40
CA GLU A 324 16.67 -27.39 -5.63
C GLU A 324 16.19 -28.83 -5.87
N GLY A 325 15.14 -28.96 -6.68
CA GLY A 325 14.63 -30.24 -7.18
C GLY A 325 13.84 -30.05 -8.48
N ASP A 326 13.09 -28.96 -8.57
CA ASP A 326 12.46 -28.50 -9.80
C ASP A 326 13.43 -27.58 -10.55
N SER A 327 14.44 -28.19 -11.16
CA SER A 327 15.21 -27.50 -12.20
C SER A 327 14.24 -26.83 -13.17
N PHE A 328 14.40 -25.53 -13.41
CA PHE A 328 13.78 -24.85 -14.55
C PHE A 328 14.09 -25.70 -15.79
N GLN A 329 13.16 -26.57 -16.17
CA GLN A 329 13.30 -27.38 -17.37
C GLN A 329 13.15 -26.40 -18.53
N LYS A 330 14.28 -25.79 -18.91
CA LYS A 330 14.40 -25.11 -20.18
C LYS A 330 14.04 -26.16 -21.22
N MET A 331 12.86 -26.00 -21.81
CA MET A 331 12.42 -26.81 -22.92
C MET A 331 13.53 -26.79 -23.99
N PRO A 332 14.11 -27.94 -24.36
CA PRO A 332 15.18 -27.97 -25.33
C PRO A 332 14.67 -27.39 -26.66
N HIS A 333 15.53 -26.64 -27.35
CA HIS A 333 15.22 -26.05 -28.64
C HIS A 333 15.01 -27.18 -29.66
N ILE A 334 13.78 -27.36 -30.14
CA ILE A 334 13.40 -28.48 -31.02
C ILE A 334 13.59 -28.08 -32.48
N MET A 335 14.38 -28.85 -33.24
CA MET A 335 14.47 -28.75 -34.70
C MET A 335 13.16 -29.24 -35.37
N GLN A 336 12.76 -28.63 -36.48
CA GLN A 336 11.44 -28.82 -37.12
C GLN A 336 11.07 -30.28 -37.46
N GLN A 337 12.04 -31.17 -37.69
CA GLN A 337 11.79 -32.55 -38.12
C GLN A 337 11.24 -33.49 -37.02
N GLN A 338 11.34 -33.14 -35.73
CA GLN A 338 10.85 -33.97 -34.61
C GLN A 338 9.53 -33.47 -33.99
N GLN A 339 8.86 -32.49 -34.62
CA GLN A 339 7.70 -31.85 -33.99
C GLN A 339 6.48 -32.77 -33.86
N GLY A 340 6.23 -33.67 -34.81
CA GLY A 340 5.03 -34.52 -34.78
C GLY A 340 4.99 -35.49 -33.60
N GLN A 341 6.07 -36.25 -33.38
CA GLN A 341 6.19 -37.20 -32.27
C GLN A 341 6.20 -36.49 -30.92
N LYS A 342 6.94 -35.40 -30.81
CA LYS A 342 7.03 -34.65 -29.55
C LYS A 342 5.70 -33.98 -29.15
N LYS A 343 4.90 -33.55 -30.13
CA LYS A 343 3.54 -33.05 -29.87
C LYS A 343 2.63 -34.13 -29.33
N GLN A 344 2.71 -35.35 -29.87
CA GLN A 344 1.95 -36.50 -29.38
C GLN A 344 2.36 -36.85 -27.94
N GLU A 345 3.67 -36.94 -27.67
CA GLU A 345 4.20 -37.21 -26.32
C GLU A 345 3.74 -36.16 -25.29
N MET A 346 3.76 -34.87 -25.63
CA MET A 346 3.28 -33.81 -24.74
C MET A 346 1.79 -33.92 -24.45
N LEU A 347 0.99 -34.29 -25.45
CA LEU A 347 -0.45 -34.49 -25.28
C LEU A 347 -0.77 -35.72 -24.44
N ASP A 348 -0.01 -36.80 -24.63
CA ASP A 348 -0.12 -38.00 -23.82
C ASP A 348 0.29 -37.72 -22.36
N ALA A 349 1.33 -36.91 -22.13
CA ALA A 349 1.74 -36.47 -20.80
C ALA A 349 0.69 -35.60 -20.10
N MET A 350 -0.18 -34.90 -20.84
CA MET A 350 -1.35 -34.17 -20.31
C MET A 350 -2.56 -35.08 -20.05
N GLY A 351 -2.39 -36.39 -20.05
CA GLY A 351 -3.46 -37.38 -19.84
C GLY A 351 -4.10 -37.90 -21.14
N GLY A 352 -3.54 -37.52 -22.29
CA GLY A 352 -3.88 -38.08 -23.60
C GLY A 352 -5.36 -38.01 -23.94
N VAL A 353 -5.84 -39.03 -24.67
CA VAL A 353 -7.25 -39.13 -25.07
C VAL A 353 -8.20 -39.22 -23.88
N VAL A 354 -7.75 -39.77 -22.75
CA VAL A 354 -8.60 -39.99 -21.57
C VAL A 354 -8.96 -38.67 -20.90
N ALA A 355 -7.98 -37.77 -20.71
CA ALA A 355 -8.21 -36.47 -20.08
C ALA A 355 -8.70 -35.40 -21.06
N LEU A 356 -8.14 -35.38 -22.28
CA LEU A 356 -8.36 -34.30 -23.24
C LEU A 356 -9.47 -34.60 -24.27
N GLY A 357 -9.75 -35.88 -24.52
CA GLY A 357 -10.66 -36.32 -25.58
C GLY A 357 -10.04 -36.31 -26.98
N LYS A 358 -10.51 -37.22 -27.85
CA LYS A 358 -9.96 -37.42 -29.21
C LYS A 358 -10.03 -36.16 -30.08
N GLY A 359 -11.14 -35.42 -29.99
CA GLY A 359 -11.36 -34.21 -30.78
C GLY A 359 -10.38 -33.09 -30.44
N PHE A 360 -10.16 -32.84 -29.14
CA PHE A 360 -9.22 -31.82 -28.68
C PHE A 360 -7.78 -32.20 -29.00
N MET A 361 -7.38 -33.46 -28.81
CA MET A 361 -6.03 -33.90 -29.18
C MET A 361 -5.71 -33.61 -30.65
N LYS A 362 -6.62 -33.99 -31.57
CA LYS A 362 -6.44 -33.74 -33.01
C LYS A 362 -6.37 -32.25 -33.31
N TYR A 363 -7.25 -31.45 -32.71
CA TYR A 363 -7.23 -29.99 -32.84
C TYR A 363 -5.89 -29.40 -32.35
N ALA A 364 -5.45 -29.79 -31.16
CA ALA A 364 -4.26 -29.26 -30.52
C ALA A 364 -2.98 -29.58 -31.32
N GLN A 365 -2.88 -30.79 -31.89
CA GLN A 365 -1.76 -31.18 -32.76
C GLN A 365 -1.65 -30.32 -34.02
N GLN A 366 -2.79 -29.99 -34.61
CA GLN A 366 -2.87 -29.20 -35.84
C GLN A 366 -2.69 -27.70 -35.58
N LYS A 367 -3.28 -27.19 -34.49
CA LYS A 367 -3.37 -25.76 -34.22
C LYS A 367 -2.13 -25.19 -33.55
N PHE A 368 -1.56 -25.91 -32.58
CA PHE A 368 -0.47 -25.40 -31.77
C PHE A 368 0.88 -25.91 -32.25
N ASN A 369 1.91 -25.07 -32.14
CA ASN A 369 3.29 -25.50 -32.33
C ASN A 369 3.82 -26.22 -31.06
N ALA A 370 5.02 -26.80 -31.15
CA ALA A 370 5.59 -27.56 -30.05
C ALA A 370 5.92 -26.71 -28.80
N SER A 371 6.27 -25.42 -28.95
CA SER A 371 6.55 -24.55 -27.80
C SER A 371 5.27 -24.15 -27.07
N GLN A 372 4.20 -23.86 -27.80
CA GLN A 372 2.87 -23.59 -27.24
C GLN A 372 2.32 -24.81 -26.49
N LEU A 373 2.40 -26.01 -27.09
CA LEU A 373 1.99 -27.26 -26.42
C LEU A 373 2.83 -27.55 -25.18
N GLY A 374 4.13 -27.28 -25.24
CA GLY A 374 5.00 -27.36 -24.08
C GLY A 374 4.63 -26.40 -22.96
N ALA A 375 4.29 -25.15 -23.30
CA ALA A 375 3.84 -24.17 -22.33
C ALA A 375 2.51 -24.58 -21.67
N ILE A 376 1.56 -25.11 -22.45
CA ILE A 376 0.28 -25.64 -21.95
C ILE A 376 0.53 -26.85 -21.03
N SER A 377 1.40 -27.77 -21.45
CA SER A 377 1.74 -28.95 -20.65
C SER A 377 2.43 -28.56 -19.33
N ALA A 378 3.39 -27.65 -19.37
CA ALA A 378 4.05 -27.14 -18.17
C ALA A 378 3.07 -26.43 -17.22
N ALA A 379 2.17 -25.59 -17.76
CA ALA A 379 1.19 -24.87 -16.95
C ALA A 379 0.12 -25.79 -16.33
N SER A 380 -0.19 -26.91 -16.98
CA SER A 380 -1.18 -27.87 -16.48
C SER A 380 -0.60 -28.92 -15.53
N ARG A 381 0.71 -29.20 -15.60
CA ARG A 381 1.36 -30.22 -14.77
C ARG A 381 1.31 -29.91 -13.27
N ASP A 382 1.46 -28.64 -12.91
CA ASP A 382 1.43 -28.20 -11.51
C ASP A 382 0.01 -27.82 -11.03
N TYR A 383 -1.00 -28.08 -11.86
CA TYR A 383 -2.39 -27.80 -11.55
C TYR A 383 -2.85 -28.66 -10.35
N GLY A 384 -3.19 -27.99 -9.25
CA GLY A 384 -3.60 -28.63 -7.99
C GLY A 384 -2.49 -28.75 -6.94
N ALA A 385 -1.22 -28.85 -7.34
CA ALA A 385 -0.08 -28.76 -6.41
C ALA A 385 0.26 -27.30 -6.06
N GLY A 386 -0.17 -26.35 -6.90
CA GLY A 386 0.08 -24.92 -6.76
C GLY A 386 1.42 -24.50 -7.37
N GLY A 387 1.56 -23.20 -7.69
CA GLY A 387 2.79 -22.64 -8.23
C GLY A 387 2.54 -21.52 -9.25
N PHE A 388 3.63 -21.02 -9.83
CA PHE A 388 3.60 -20.07 -10.93
C PHE A 388 4.26 -20.68 -12.17
N THR A 389 3.56 -20.61 -13.30
CA THR A 389 4.14 -20.89 -14.62
C THR A 389 4.25 -19.59 -15.40
N LEU A 390 5.47 -19.23 -15.82
CA LEU A 390 5.69 -18.05 -16.65
C LEU A 390 5.78 -18.46 -18.12
N VAL A 391 4.80 -18.02 -18.92
CA VAL A 391 4.81 -18.21 -20.38
C VAL A 391 5.21 -16.90 -21.05
N LYS A 392 6.30 -16.90 -21.80
CA LYS A 392 6.80 -15.73 -22.54
C LYS A 392 6.54 -15.89 -24.04
N GLY A 393 5.68 -15.04 -24.59
CA GLY A 393 5.40 -14.97 -26.02
C GLY A 393 5.88 -13.64 -26.63
N PRO A 394 6.92 -13.64 -27.48
CA PRO A 394 7.24 -12.49 -28.33
C PRO A 394 6.06 -12.12 -29.25
N PRO A 395 6.06 -10.90 -29.83
CA PRO A 395 5.02 -10.50 -30.78
C PRO A 395 4.90 -11.52 -31.93
N GLY A 396 3.69 -12.07 -32.11
CA GLY A 396 3.37 -13.02 -33.18
C GLY A 396 3.61 -14.51 -32.87
N THR A 397 3.93 -14.89 -31.63
CA THR A 397 4.16 -16.30 -31.24
C THR A 397 3.02 -16.96 -30.51
#